data_AF-A0AAV5TF68-F1
#
_entry.id   AF-A0AAV5TF68-F1
#
_cell.length_a   1.000
_cell.length_b   1.000
_cell.length_c   1.000
_cell.angle_alpha   90.00
_cell.angle_beta   90.00
_cell.angle_gamma   90.00
#
_symmetry.space_group_name_H-M   'P 1'
#
loop_
_entity.id
_entity.type
_entity.pdbx_description
1 polymer ?
#
loop_
_entity_poly.entity_id
_entity_poly.type
_entity_poly.pdbx_seq_one_letter_code
_entity_poly.pdbx_strand_id
1 'polypeptide(L)'
;MRLLIKRSKEAYLDADWVSHVKLVSQVTDESVRSNTDNVRYVVEHIEVFKKPAALDALSTELFGSTLGDFMLEDGKEYLLTGKYYDGKLSCTAFGQVKPEEIEHLVAEWNQIPASFIEEMKTYES
;
A
#
# COMPACT_ATOMS: atom_id res chain seq x y z
N MET A 1 2.40 -13.41 -19.75
CA MET A 1 2.52 -13.23 -18.29
C MET A 1 1.18 -12.68 -17.82
N ARG A 2 0.31 -13.50 -17.20
CA ARG A 2 -0.93 -12.96 -16.60
C ARG A 2 -0.50 -12.27 -15.32
N LEU A 3 -0.56 -10.94 -15.30
CA LEU A 3 -0.51 -10.20 -14.04
C LEU A 3 -1.64 -10.78 -13.18
N LEU A 4 -1.27 -11.50 -12.12
CA LEU A 4 -2.25 -12.05 -11.17
C LEU A 4 -2.82 -10.86 -10.39
N ILE A 5 -3.83 -10.21 -10.98
CA ILE A 5 -4.69 -9.29 -10.24
C ILE A 5 -5.41 -10.17 -9.22
N LYS A 6 -4.93 -10.16 -7.97
CA LYS A 6 -5.64 -10.77 -6.85
C LYS A 6 -6.94 -10.00 -6.66
N ARG A 7 -8.05 -10.68 -6.36
CA ARG A 7 -9.28 -9.97 -5.97
C ARG A 7 -9.02 -9.16 -4.71
N SER A 8 -9.72 -8.05 -4.54
CA SER A 8 -9.48 -7.07 -3.47
C SER A 8 -9.51 -7.71 -2.08
N LYS A 9 -10.45 -8.63 -1.84
CA LYS A 9 -10.53 -9.41 -0.60
C LYS A 9 -9.31 -10.31 -0.38
N GLU A 10 -8.81 -10.98 -1.42
CA GLU A 10 -7.63 -11.85 -1.30
C GLU A 10 -6.36 -11.01 -1.02
N ALA A 11 -6.23 -9.85 -1.67
CA ALA A 11 -5.15 -8.91 -1.38
C ALA A 11 -5.22 -8.40 0.06
N TYR A 12 -6.42 -8.08 0.56
CA TYR A 12 -6.63 -7.61 1.93
C TYR A 12 -6.29 -8.67 2.97
N LEU A 13 -6.67 -9.93 2.72
CA LEU A 13 -6.36 -11.05 3.60
C LEU A 13 -4.86 -11.36 3.64
N ASP A 14 -4.21 -11.33 2.48
CA ASP A 14 -2.77 -11.56 2.36
C ASP A 14 -1.97 -10.43 3.02
N ALA A 15 -2.42 -9.18 2.95
CA ALA A 15 -1.72 -8.05 3.54
C ALA A 15 -1.55 -8.14 5.06
N ASP A 16 -0.42 -7.68 5.59
CA ASP A 16 -0.27 -7.52 7.04
C ASP A 16 -0.83 -6.17 7.52
N TRP A 17 -0.88 -5.17 6.63
CA TRP A 17 -1.42 -3.86 6.90
C TRP A 17 -2.11 -3.26 5.66
N VAL A 18 -3.14 -2.46 5.91
CA VAL A 18 -3.92 -1.75 4.89
C VAL A 18 -4.31 -0.40 5.47
N SER A 19 -4.02 0.68 4.76
CA SER A 19 -4.28 2.03 5.25
C SER A 19 -4.53 3.02 4.10
N HIS A 20 -5.47 3.93 4.35
CA HIS A 20 -5.55 5.19 3.62
C HIS A 20 -4.44 6.10 4.11
N VAL A 21 -3.55 6.47 3.19
CA VAL A 21 -2.38 7.28 3.50
C VAL A 21 -2.34 8.51 2.61
N LYS A 22 -1.71 9.56 3.13
CA LYS A 22 -1.24 10.69 2.34
C LYS A 22 0.27 10.61 2.18
N LEU A 23 0.76 10.72 0.95
CA LEU A 23 2.20 10.77 0.72
C LEU A 23 2.72 12.16 1.12
N VAL A 24 3.72 12.19 2.01
CA VAL A 24 4.41 13.42 2.41
C VAL A 24 5.62 13.65 1.52
N SER A 25 6.43 12.62 1.33
CA SER A 25 7.62 12.64 0.47
C SER A 25 8.07 11.24 0.13
N GLN A 26 8.79 11.08 -0.98
CA GLN A 26 9.49 9.83 -1.31
C GLN A 26 10.96 10.09 -1.65
N VAL A 27 11.83 9.16 -1.28
CA VAL A 27 13.26 9.22 -1.57
C VAL A 27 13.71 7.88 -2.13
N THR A 28 14.27 7.90 -3.33
CA THR A 28 14.93 6.73 -3.92
C THR A 28 16.39 6.69 -3.48
N ASP A 29 16.78 5.60 -2.85
CA ASP A 29 18.17 5.32 -2.49
C ASP A 29 18.85 4.58 -3.65
N GLU A 30 19.54 5.33 -4.50
CA GLU A 30 20.29 4.79 -5.64
C GLU A 30 21.50 3.93 -5.23
N SER A 31 21.91 3.96 -3.95
CA SER A 31 23.00 3.12 -3.45
C SER A 31 22.56 1.67 -3.20
N VAL A 32 21.25 1.43 -3.07
CA VAL A 32 20.68 0.10 -2.91
C VAL A 32 20.66 -0.59 -4.28
N ARG A 33 21.64 -1.46 -4.53
CA ARG A 33 21.73 -2.24 -5.78
C ARG A 33 20.54 -3.16 -6.04
N SER A 34 19.79 -3.51 -4.99
CA SER A 34 18.56 -4.30 -5.12
C SER A 34 17.38 -3.35 -5.30
N ASN A 35 16.69 -3.44 -6.43
CA ASN A 35 15.50 -2.61 -6.69
C ASN A 35 14.31 -2.97 -5.78
N THR A 36 14.44 -3.87 -4.81
CA THR A 36 13.32 -4.44 -4.05
C THR A 36 12.93 -3.70 -2.78
N ASP A 37 13.73 -2.73 -2.30
CA ASP A 37 13.45 -1.88 -1.12
C ASP A 37 14.20 -0.54 -1.25
N ASN A 38 14.39 -0.06 -2.48
CA ASN A 38 15.20 1.11 -2.79
C ASN A 38 14.42 2.43 -2.68
N VAL A 39 13.13 2.42 -2.38
CA VAL A 39 12.34 3.64 -2.16
C VAL A 39 11.87 3.69 -0.73
N ARG A 40 12.10 4.84 -0.08
CA ARG A 40 11.50 5.17 1.21
C ARG A 40 10.37 6.17 1.00
N TYR A 41 9.17 5.81 1.43
CA TYR A 41 8.02 6.69 1.47
C TYR A 41 7.83 7.20 2.91
N VAL A 42 7.66 8.50 3.05
CA VAL A 42 7.16 9.11 4.28
C VAL A 42 5.69 9.41 4.06
N VAL A 43 4.85 8.85 4.91
CA VAL A 43 3.40 8.93 4.80
C VAL A 43 2.76 9.39 6.11
N GLU A 44 1.57 9.96 5.97
CA GLU A 44 0.64 10.17 7.06
C GLU A 44 -0.52 9.17 6.94
N HIS A 45 -0.74 8.36 7.97
CA HIS A 45 -1.87 7.44 8.02
C HIS A 45 -3.14 8.19 8.41
N ILE A 46 -4.09 8.33 7.48
CA ILE A 46 -5.38 9.00 7.70
C ILE A 46 -6.36 8.01 8.35
N GLU A 47 -6.48 6.81 7.77
CA GLU A 47 -7.31 5.74 8.30
C GLU A 47 -6.58 4.40 8.17
N VAL A 48 -6.61 3.60 9.22
CA VAL A 48 -5.97 2.27 9.26
C VAL A 48 -7.05 1.20 9.30
N PHE A 49 -7.15 0.42 8.22
CA PHE A 49 -8.12 -0.66 8.09
C PHE A 49 -7.60 -1.97 8.66
N LYS A 50 -6.30 -2.23 8.45
CA LYS A 50 -5.61 -3.42 8.96
C LYS A 50 -4.23 -3.05 9.46
N LYS A 51 -3.84 -3.63 10.60
CA LYS A 51 -2.49 -3.53 11.14
C LYS A 51 -2.05 -4.86 11.75
N PRO A 52 -0.74 -5.16 11.79
CA PRO A 52 -0.23 -6.31 12.50
C PRO A 52 -0.57 -6.20 14.00
N ALA A 53 -1.02 -7.29 14.61
CA ALA A 53 -1.41 -7.30 16.02
C ALA A 53 -0.26 -6.93 16.98
N ALA A 54 1.00 -7.10 16.54
CA ALA A 54 2.19 -6.75 17.30
C ALA A 54 2.48 -5.24 17.36
N LEU A 55 1.76 -4.42 16.58
CA LEU A 55 1.97 -2.98 16.50
C LEU A 55 0.81 -2.22 17.13
N ASP A 56 1.12 -1.24 17.97
CA ASP A 56 0.14 -0.29 18.48
C ASP A 56 -0.33 0.66 17.36
N ALA A 57 0.62 1.16 16.56
CA ALA A 57 0.39 2.01 15.41
C ALA A 57 1.33 1.66 14.24
N LEU A 58 0.95 2.03 13.02
CA LEU A 58 1.82 1.90 11.84
C LEU A 58 2.89 3.00 11.83
N SER A 59 4.09 2.66 11.36
CA SER A 59 5.18 3.62 11.16
C SER A 59 4.87 4.54 9.98
N THR A 60 5.26 5.81 10.08
CA THR A 60 5.16 6.78 8.97
C THR A 60 6.16 6.51 7.84
N GLU A 61 7.16 5.65 8.08
CA GLU A 61 8.12 5.23 7.07
C GLU A 61 7.72 3.88 6.46
N LEU A 62 7.52 3.87 5.15
CA LEU A 62 7.29 2.67 4.35
C LEU A 62 8.47 2.44 3.41
N PHE A 63 8.75 1.18 3.14
CA PHE A 63 9.79 0.76 2.22
C PHE A 63 9.16 0.11 1.00
N GLY A 64 9.63 0.46 -0.19
CA GLY A 64 9.13 -0.14 -1.40
C GLY A 64 10.15 -0.11 -2.52
N SER A 65 9.65 -0.35 -3.71
CA SER A 65 10.47 -0.70 -4.86
C SER A 65 10.14 0.19 -6.05
N THR A 66 11.16 0.58 -6.82
CA THR A 66 10.96 1.19 -8.14
C THR A 66 10.49 0.20 -9.21
N LEU A 67 10.37 -1.10 -8.89
CA LEU A 67 9.90 -2.12 -9.84
C LEU A 67 8.41 -1.95 -10.11
N GLY A 68 8.05 -1.91 -11.39
CA GLY A 68 6.66 -1.76 -11.83
C GLY A 68 6.16 -0.32 -11.81
N ASP A 69 7.06 0.67 -11.92
CA ASP A 69 6.75 2.11 -11.96
C ASP A 69 5.91 2.58 -10.76
N PHE A 70 6.16 1.98 -9.60
CA PHE A 70 5.52 2.36 -8.33
C PHE A 70 6.18 3.64 -7.81
N MET A 71 5.85 4.76 -8.44
CA MET A 71 6.18 6.10 -7.97
C MET A 71 4.89 6.81 -7.64
N LEU A 72 4.81 7.34 -6.41
CA LEU A 72 3.64 8.07 -5.94
C LEU A 72 3.90 9.58 -6.09
N GLU A 73 2.85 10.39 -6.03
CA GLU A 73 2.99 11.85 -6.09
C GLU A 73 2.83 12.46 -4.70
N ASP A 74 3.74 13.38 -4.35
CA ASP A 74 3.72 14.05 -3.06
C ASP A 74 2.42 14.84 -2.88
N GLY A 75 1.83 14.74 -1.68
CA GLY A 75 0.59 15.40 -1.33
C GLY A 75 -0.68 14.66 -1.77
N LYS A 76 -0.59 13.63 -2.61
CA LYS A 76 -1.73 12.78 -2.98
C LYS A 76 -2.03 11.74 -1.91
N GLU A 77 -3.26 11.25 -1.94
CA GLU A 77 -3.78 10.23 -1.04
C GLU A 77 -4.02 8.93 -1.78
N TYR A 78 -3.70 7.81 -1.13
CA TYR A 78 -3.72 6.48 -1.72
C TYR A 78 -4.27 5.46 -0.73
N LEU A 79 -4.86 4.39 -1.25
CA LEU A 79 -5.06 3.17 -0.49
C LEU A 79 -3.83 2.28 -0.68
N LEU A 80 -3.00 2.17 0.35
CA LEU A 80 -1.82 1.33 0.33
C LEU A 80 -1.98 0.11 1.24
N THR A 81 -1.36 -0.97 0.79
CA THR A 81 -1.29 -2.22 1.53
C THR A 81 0.10 -2.82 1.39
N GLY A 82 0.45 -3.69 2.32
CA GLY A 82 1.73 -4.36 2.24
C GLY A 82 1.99 -5.36 3.34
N LYS A 83 3.28 -5.64 3.53
CA LYS A 83 3.78 -6.64 4.48
C LYS A 83 4.52 -5.98 5.62
N TYR A 84 4.62 -6.69 6.73
CA TYR A 84 5.41 -6.28 7.88
C TYR A 84 6.42 -7.37 8.20
N TYR A 85 7.71 -7.07 7.98
CA TYR A 85 8.81 -7.96 8.33
C TYR A 85 9.99 -7.16 8.86
N ASP A 86 10.73 -7.75 9.80
CA ASP A 86 11.95 -7.15 10.37
C ASP A 86 11.76 -5.72 10.90
N GLY A 87 10.59 -5.44 11.51
CA GLY A 87 10.27 -4.12 12.03
C GLY A 87 9.91 -3.06 10.99
N LYS A 88 9.80 -3.43 9.71
CA LYS A 88 9.55 -2.51 8.60
C LYS A 88 8.23 -2.81 7.90
N LEU A 89 7.51 -1.75 7.57
CA LEU A 89 6.36 -1.82 6.67
C LEU A 89 6.88 -1.73 5.24
N SER A 90 6.59 -2.75 4.44
CA SER A 90 6.92 -2.74 3.01
C SER A 90 5.66 -2.66 2.16
N CYS A 91 5.74 -2.03 0.99
CA CYS A 91 4.70 -2.01 -0.02
C CYS A 91 5.29 -2.17 -1.44
N THR A 92 4.54 -2.81 -2.33
CA THR A 92 4.93 -2.98 -3.74
C THR A 92 3.76 -2.65 -4.66
N ALA A 93 4.01 -2.36 -5.92
CA ALA A 93 2.95 -2.13 -6.92
C ALA A 93 1.96 -3.29 -7.04
N PHE A 94 2.42 -4.52 -6.77
CA PHE A 94 1.64 -5.72 -7.00
C PHE A 94 0.93 -6.17 -5.73
N GLY A 95 -0.29 -6.67 -5.89
CA GLY A 95 -1.10 -7.15 -4.76
C GLY A 95 -1.71 -6.03 -3.91
N GLN A 96 -1.84 -4.82 -4.47
CA GLN A 96 -2.56 -3.74 -3.81
C GLN A 96 -4.06 -4.04 -3.69
N VAL A 97 -4.66 -3.65 -2.57
CA VAL A 97 -6.12 -3.67 -2.39
C VAL A 97 -6.67 -2.49 -3.17
N LYS A 98 -7.50 -2.78 -4.18
CA LYS A 98 -8.17 -1.76 -4.98
C LYS A 98 -9.47 -2.29 -5.57
N PRO A 99 -10.44 -1.42 -5.89
CA PRO A 99 -11.57 -1.78 -6.72
C PRO A 99 -11.13 -2.38 -8.07
N GLU A 100 -11.93 -3.29 -8.64
CA GLU A 100 -11.61 -3.94 -9.92
C GLU A 100 -11.62 -2.96 -11.09
N GLU A 101 -12.36 -1.85 -10.97
CA GLU A 101 -12.50 -0.83 -12.01
C GLU A 101 -11.27 0.08 -12.14
N ILE A 102 -10.41 0.14 -11.11
CA ILE A 102 -9.19 0.94 -11.17
C ILE A 102 -8.13 0.15 -11.93
N GLU A 103 -7.78 0.57 -13.13
CA GLU A 103 -6.77 -0.12 -13.96
C GLU A 103 -5.34 0.08 -13.46
N HIS A 104 -5.08 1.17 -12.73
CA HIS A 104 -3.78 1.45 -12.13
C HIS A 104 -3.42 0.42 -11.07
N LEU A 105 -2.12 0.19 -10.88
CA LEU A 105 -1.61 -0.75 -9.88
C LEU A 105 -1.95 -0.30 -8.45
N VAL A 106 -2.08 1.01 -8.25
CA VAL A 106 -2.35 1.65 -6.97
C VAL A 106 -3.61 2.50 -7.11
N ALA A 107 -4.49 2.44 -6.13
CA ALA A 107 -5.69 3.28 -6.10
C ALA A 107 -5.38 4.63 -5.45
N GLU A 108 -5.57 5.72 -6.20
CA GLU A 108 -5.71 7.05 -5.60
C GLU A 108 -7.01 7.10 -4.80
N TRP A 109 -6.97 7.70 -3.60
CA TRP A 109 -8.08 7.67 -2.67
C TRP A 109 -9.36 8.28 -3.25
N ASN A 110 -9.23 9.36 -4.02
CA ASN A 110 -10.34 10.06 -4.67
C ASN A 110 -11.05 9.21 -5.77
N GLN A 111 -10.44 8.13 -6.24
CA GLN A 111 -11.01 7.22 -7.25
C GLN A 111 -11.79 6.07 -6.61
N ILE A 112 -11.67 5.86 -5.29
CA ILE A 112 -12.25 4.72 -4.60
C ILE A 112 -13.72 5.01 -4.26
N PRO A 113 -14.68 4.21 -4.74
CA PRO A 113 -16.07 4.38 -4.38
C PRO A 113 -16.29 4.18 -2.88
N ALA A 114 -17.13 5.01 -2.26
CA ALA A 114 -17.46 4.87 -0.83
C ALA A 114 -18.03 3.48 -0.49
N SER A 115 -18.79 2.88 -1.42
CA SER A 115 -19.30 1.51 -1.26
C SER A 115 -18.19 0.47 -1.12
N PHE A 116 -17.07 0.65 -1.82
CA PHE A 116 -15.92 -0.25 -1.71
C PHE A 116 -15.21 -0.08 -0.36
N ILE A 117 -15.11 1.15 0.15
CA ILE A 117 -14.53 1.40 1.49
C ILE A 117 -15.35 0.69 2.56
N GLU A 118 -16.68 0.82 2.49
CA GLU A 118 -17.59 0.13 3.42
C GLU A 118 -17.54 -1.38 3.27
N GLU A 119 -17.45 -1.91 2.05
CA GLU A 119 -17.23 -3.33 1.81
C GLU A 119 -15.91 -3.82 2.43
N MET A 120 -14.82 -3.08 2.23
CA MET A 120 -13.49 -3.42 2.72
C MET A 120 -13.45 -3.52 4.25
N LYS A 121 -14.20 -2.67 4.96
CA LYS A 121 -14.34 -2.75 6.42
C LYS A 121 -15.00 -4.05 6.91
N THR A 122 -15.71 -4.76 6.03
CA THR A 122 -16.28 -6.09 6.33
C THR A 122 -15.30 -7.23 6.09
N TYR A 123 -14.13 -6.96 5.51
CA TYR A 123 -13.11 -7.98 5.30
C TYR A 123 -12.46 -8.31 6.65
N GLU A 124 -12.85 -9.45 7.20
CA GLU A 124 -12.28 -9.95 8.46
C GLU A 124 -10.81 -10.32 8.27
N SER A 125 -9.95 -9.87 9.18
CA SER A 125 -8.50 -10.14 9.24
C SER A 125 -8.17 -11.36 10.10
#